data_AF-A0A3A9SSK3-F1
#
_entry.id   AF-A0A3A9SSK3-F1
#
_cell.length_a   1.000
_cell.length_b   1.000
_cell.length_c   1.000
_cell.angle_alpha   90.00
_cell.angle_beta   90.00
_cell.angle_gamma   90.00
#
_symmetry.space_group_name_H-M   'P 1'
#
loop_
_entity.id
_entity.type
_entity.pdbx_description
1 polymer ?
#
loop_
_entity_poly.entity_id
_entity_poly.type
_entity_poly.pdbx_seq_one_letter_code
_entity_poly.pdbx_strand_id
1 'polypeptide(L)'
;MEIKKKNKFFTFIFSFIPGAVEMYMGLMKNGFSIMGCFALPFALCTVFPYILQGVFMAFMLLIWFYAFFHAWNVFSLSPEKLAGLKDKYIWEEFEFKGKLKLPEGAVRKYMPIVLIIWGLSMIWSYISRIVFRIIPDEMWDNLYSLINDVPEVVVAILLIVIGIRLIRGKKKELEAETTEDVTPVNMITEGTKEE
;
A
#
# COMPACT_ATOMS: atom_id res chain seq x y z
N MET A 1 24.06 -10.99 -9.55
CA MET A 1 24.92 -11.26 -8.37
C MET A 1 24.80 -12.72 -8.03
N GLU A 2 25.87 -13.34 -7.56
CA GLU A 2 25.85 -14.71 -7.06
C GLU A 2 25.33 -14.71 -5.62
N ILE A 3 24.31 -15.52 -5.33
CA ILE A 3 23.67 -15.60 -4.02
C ILE A 3 24.52 -16.48 -3.11
N LYS A 4 24.96 -15.94 -1.97
CA LYS A 4 25.87 -16.66 -1.06
C LYS A 4 25.53 -16.40 0.40
N LYS A 5 25.71 -17.43 1.22
CA LYS A 5 25.63 -17.30 2.68
C LYS A 5 26.82 -16.49 3.18
N LYS A 6 26.57 -15.61 4.14
CA LYS A 6 27.58 -14.70 4.70
C LYS A 6 27.64 -14.81 6.22
N ASN A 7 28.45 -13.96 6.85
CA ASN A 7 28.72 -13.99 8.28
C ASN A 7 27.45 -13.75 9.11
N LYS A 8 27.17 -14.67 10.04
CA LYS A 8 26.03 -14.64 10.97
C LYS A 8 25.94 -13.34 11.78
N PHE A 9 27.07 -12.75 12.17
CA PHE A 9 27.09 -11.52 12.97
C PHE A 9 26.51 -10.33 12.18
N PHE A 10 26.96 -10.13 10.95
CA PHE A 10 26.41 -9.08 10.08
C PHE A 10 24.97 -9.37 9.66
N THR A 11 24.62 -10.63 9.43
CA THR A 11 23.21 -11.03 9.23
C THR A 11 22.34 -10.65 10.41
N PHE A 12 22.79 -10.88 11.66
CA PHE A 12 22.05 -10.48 12.85
C PHE A 12 21.83 -8.97 12.91
N ILE A 13 22.87 -8.16 12.71
CA ILE A 13 22.75 -6.70 12.71
C ILE A 13 21.81 -6.22 11.60
N PHE A 14 22.00 -6.72 10.38
CA PHE A 14 21.17 -6.33 9.24
C PHE A 14 19.73 -6.83 9.34
N SER A 15 19.43 -7.85 10.15
CA SER A 15 18.05 -8.33 10.31
C SER A 15 17.12 -7.30 10.95
N PHE A 16 17.67 -6.31 11.67
CA PHE A 16 16.89 -5.17 12.20
C PHE A 16 16.50 -4.15 11.13
N ILE A 17 17.14 -4.21 9.95
CA ILE A 17 16.88 -3.32 8.82
C ILE A 17 16.11 -4.12 7.76
N PRO A 18 14.82 -3.85 7.54
CA PRO A 18 14.01 -4.59 6.58
C PRO A 18 14.65 -4.65 5.18
N GLY A 19 14.87 -5.85 4.66
CA GLY A 19 15.44 -6.09 3.33
C GLY A 19 16.97 -6.09 3.24
N ALA A 20 17.69 -5.70 4.30
CA ALA A 20 19.15 -5.58 4.25
C ALA A 20 19.87 -6.93 4.22
N VAL A 21 19.32 -7.96 4.86
CA VAL A 21 19.92 -9.30 4.91
C VAL A 21 19.85 -9.98 3.54
N GLU A 22 18.72 -9.84 2.86
CA GLU A 22 18.46 -10.35 1.53
C GLU A 22 19.43 -9.73 0.52
N MET A 23 19.58 -8.40 0.55
CA MET A 23 20.58 -7.68 -0.26
C MET A 23 22.00 -8.10 0.11
N TYR A 24 22.30 -8.28 1.40
CA TYR A 24 23.61 -8.74 1.85
C TYR A 24 23.95 -10.12 1.27
N MET A 25 22.98 -11.02 1.13
CA MET A 25 23.16 -12.35 0.52
C MET A 25 23.11 -12.38 -1.00
N GLY A 26 22.77 -11.27 -1.66
CA GLY A 26 22.72 -11.14 -3.12
C GLY A 26 21.31 -11.18 -3.73
N LEU A 27 20.25 -11.25 -2.91
CA LEU A 27 18.85 -11.14 -3.31
C LEU A 27 18.42 -9.67 -3.36
N MET A 28 18.90 -8.96 -4.37
CA MET A 28 18.74 -7.49 -4.48
C MET A 28 17.29 -7.09 -4.73
N LYS A 29 16.55 -7.81 -5.58
CA LYS A 29 15.15 -7.51 -5.87
C LYS A 29 14.27 -7.80 -4.66
N ASN A 30 14.46 -8.94 -4.02
CA ASN A 30 13.71 -9.29 -2.82
C ASN A 30 13.93 -8.24 -1.73
N GLY A 31 15.19 -7.99 -1.35
CA GLY A 31 15.50 -7.06 -0.28
C GLY A 31 15.06 -5.62 -0.56
N PHE A 32 15.24 -5.13 -1.80
CA PHE A 32 14.74 -3.81 -2.19
C PHE A 32 13.21 -3.71 -2.10
N SER A 33 12.49 -4.77 -2.49
CA SER A 33 11.02 -4.77 -2.37
C SER A 33 10.55 -4.77 -0.92
N ILE A 34 11.19 -5.52 -0.02
CA ILE A 34 10.88 -5.49 1.41
C ILE A 34 11.12 -4.09 1.99
N MET A 35 12.26 -3.49 1.66
CA MET A 35 12.62 -2.15 2.11
C MET A 35 11.62 -1.10 1.59
N GLY A 36 11.19 -1.22 0.33
CA GLY A 36 10.13 -0.39 -0.25
C GLY A 36 8.77 -0.57 0.44
N CYS A 37 8.38 -1.80 0.75
CA CYS A 37 7.16 -2.08 1.52
C CYS A 37 7.20 -1.46 2.92
N PHE A 38 8.37 -1.47 3.59
CA PHE A 38 8.54 -0.84 4.89
C PHE A 38 8.52 0.70 4.81
N ALA A 39 9.14 1.28 3.77
CA ALA A 39 9.21 2.72 3.57
C ALA A 39 7.85 3.34 3.16
N LEU A 40 6.96 2.56 2.54
CA LEU A 40 5.70 3.07 2.02
C LEU A 40 4.78 3.61 3.13
N PRO A 41 4.43 2.86 4.20
CA PRO A 41 3.62 3.40 5.29
C PRO A 41 4.28 4.60 5.99
N PHE A 42 5.62 4.63 6.09
CA PHE A 42 6.34 5.78 6.62
C PHE A 42 6.10 7.04 5.78
N ALA A 43 6.17 6.92 4.45
CA ALA A 43 5.83 8.02 3.55
C ALA A 43 4.35 8.44 3.69
N LEU A 44 3.43 7.49 3.85
CA LEU A 44 2.01 7.78 4.05
C LEU A 44 1.73 8.56 5.34
N CYS A 45 2.47 8.32 6.43
CA CYS A 45 2.35 9.12 7.66
C CYS A 45 2.57 10.62 7.43
N THR A 46 3.33 11.01 6.41
CA THR A 46 3.60 12.44 6.11
C THR A 46 2.49 13.11 5.30
N VAL A 47 1.62 12.30 4.65
CA VAL A 47 0.58 12.79 3.74
C VAL A 47 -0.81 12.69 4.37
N PHE A 48 -1.03 11.69 5.20
CA PHE A 48 -2.36 11.38 5.73
C PHE A 48 -2.61 12.00 7.11
N PRO A 49 -3.89 12.28 7.43
CA PRO A 49 -4.41 12.68 8.74
C PRO A 49 -3.73 12.01 9.94
N TYR A 50 -3.58 12.76 11.04
CA TYR A 50 -2.98 12.23 12.27
C TYR A 50 -3.72 10.97 12.77
N ILE A 51 -5.04 10.91 12.58
CA ILE A 51 -5.86 9.76 12.98
C ILE A 51 -5.48 8.45 12.26
N LEU A 52 -4.91 8.53 11.05
CA LEU A 52 -4.48 7.36 10.27
C LEU A 52 -3.02 6.95 10.55
N GLN A 53 -2.21 7.81 11.17
CA GLN A 53 -0.81 7.53 11.44
C GLN A 53 -0.63 6.30 12.35
N GLY A 54 -1.51 6.12 13.34
CA GLY A 54 -1.49 4.92 14.20
C GLY A 54 -1.66 3.62 13.42
N VAL A 55 -2.53 3.64 12.39
CA VAL A 55 -2.74 2.49 11.50
C VAL A 55 -1.49 2.22 10.66
N PHE A 56 -0.86 3.25 10.08
CA PHE A 56 0.37 3.09 9.33
C PHE A 56 1.55 2.62 10.18
N MET A 57 1.67 3.10 11.43
CA MET A 57 2.68 2.60 12.37
C MET A 57 2.47 1.12 12.71
N ALA A 58 1.22 0.68 12.90
CA ALA A 58 0.93 -0.73 13.09
C ALA A 58 1.34 -1.57 11.87
N PHE A 59 1.06 -1.09 10.65
CA PHE A 59 1.54 -1.73 9.42
C PHE A 59 3.07 -1.75 9.31
N MET A 60 3.76 -0.66 9.65
CA MET A 60 5.23 -0.64 9.68
C MET A 60 5.77 -1.72 10.62
N LEU A 61 5.19 -1.84 11.82
CA LEU A 61 5.61 -2.84 12.80
C LEU A 61 5.38 -4.27 12.29
N LEU A 62 4.22 -4.52 11.67
CA LEU A 62 3.93 -5.82 11.05
C LEU A 62 4.92 -6.16 9.93
N ILE A 63 5.20 -5.21 9.03
CA ILE A 63 6.15 -5.40 7.94
C ILE A 63 7.57 -5.59 8.48
N TRP A 64 7.94 -4.89 9.55
CA TRP A 64 9.23 -5.05 10.21
C TRP A 64 9.40 -6.46 10.79
N PHE A 65 8.42 -6.97 11.53
CA PHE A 65 8.45 -8.34 12.04
C PHE A 65 8.53 -9.36 10.91
N TYR A 66 7.71 -9.18 9.87
CA TYR A 66 7.78 -10.02 8.68
C TYR A 66 9.21 -10.03 8.10
N ALA A 67 9.79 -8.85 7.87
CA ALA A 67 11.12 -8.73 7.29
C ALA A 67 12.20 -9.37 8.18
N PHE A 68 12.10 -9.21 9.49
CA PHE A 68 12.99 -9.84 10.45
C PHE A 68 12.95 -11.37 10.33
N PHE A 69 11.75 -11.97 10.40
CA PHE A 69 11.61 -13.43 10.29
C PHE A 69 11.97 -13.94 8.90
N HIS A 70 11.65 -13.19 7.85
CA HIS A 70 12.02 -13.51 6.48
C HIS A 70 13.54 -13.56 6.31
N ALA A 71 14.27 -12.56 6.82
CA ALA A 71 15.73 -12.52 6.81
C ALA A 71 16.35 -13.75 7.50
N TRP A 72 15.80 -14.17 8.65
CA TRP A 72 16.24 -15.38 9.35
C TRP A 72 15.89 -16.67 8.63
N ASN A 73 14.72 -16.73 8.00
CA ASN A 73 14.32 -17.85 7.17
C ASN A 73 15.33 -18.04 6.01
N VAL A 74 15.64 -16.97 5.28
CA VAL A 74 16.64 -16.98 4.20
C VAL A 74 18.02 -17.38 4.74
N PHE A 75 18.46 -16.83 5.87
CA PHE A 75 19.74 -17.19 6.49
C PHE A 75 19.79 -18.67 6.92
N SER A 76 18.66 -19.25 7.36
CA SER A 76 18.59 -20.63 7.85
C SER A 76 18.76 -21.67 6.75
N LEU A 77 18.54 -21.30 5.47
CA LEU A 77 18.67 -22.20 4.34
C LEU A 77 20.10 -22.76 4.20
N SER A 78 20.17 -23.98 3.67
CA SER A 78 21.45 -24.59 3.30
C SER A 78 22.08 -23.80 2.14
N PRO A 79 23.43 -23.75 2.04
CA PRO A 79 24.10 -22.99 0.98
C PRO A 79 23.65 -23.40 -0.43
N GLU A 80 23.39 -24.70 -0.65
CA GLU A 80 22.91 -25.24 -1.92
C GLU A 80 21.51 -24.73 -2.27
N LYS A 81 20.58 -24.75 -1.31
CA LYS A 81 19.21 -24.23 -1.50
C LYS A 81 19.23 -22.73 -1.72
N LEU A 82 20.08 -22.01 -0.99
CA LEU A 82 20.23 -20.57 -1.09
C LEU A 82 20.79 -20.14 -2.47
N ALA A 83 21.82 -20.83 -2.96
CA ALA A 83 22.37 -20.58 -4.29
C ALA A 83 21.38 -20.90 -5.42
N GLY A 84 20.46 -21.84 -5.18
CA GLY A 84 19.37 -22.19 -6.10
C GLY A 84 18.16 -21.25 -6.08
N LEU A 85 18.08 -20.31 -5.13
CA LEU A 85 17.00 -19.33 -5.10
C LEU A 85 17.08 -18.39 -6.30
N LYS A 86 15.91 -18.00 -6.83
CA LYS A 86 15.82 -16.94 -7.84
C LYS A 86 15.55 -15.61 -7.12
N ASP A 87 16.32 -14.58 -7.47
CA ASP A 87 16.07 -13.22 -7.00
C ASP A 87 14.78 -12.68 -7.64
N LYS A 88 13.70 -12.71 -6.86
CA LYS A 88 12.37 -12.25 -7.22
C LYS A 88 11.93 -11.16 -6.25
N TYR A 89 11.00 -10.32 -6.68
CA TYR A 89 10.38 -9.39 -5.75
C TYR A 89 9.42 -10.13 -4.80
N ILE A 90 9.23 -9.57 -3.61
CA ILE A 90 8.41 -10.18 -2.57
C ILE A 90 6.96 -10.48 -2.99
N TRP A 91 6.37 -9.64 -3.84
CA TRP A 91 5.00 -9.86 -4.35
C TRP A 91 4.89 -11.07 -5.30
N GLU A 92 6.01 -11.52 -5.88
CA GLU A 92 6.05 -12.76 -6.67
C GLU A 92 6.10 -14.01 -5.77
N GLU A 93 6.54 -13.87 -4.52
CA GLU A 93 6.61 -14.96 -3.53
C GLU A 93 5.25 -15.26 -2.91
N PHE A 94 4.44 -14.22 -2.69
CA PHE A 94 3.09 -14.35 -2.14
C PHE A 94 2.07 -14.98 -3.09
N GLU A 95 2.50 -15.50 -4.25
CA GLU A 95 1.62 -16.05 -5.27
C GLU A 95 0.35 -15.21 -5.44
N PHE A 96 0.48 -13.92 -5.75
CA PHE A 96 -0.63 -13.13 -6.32
C PHE A 96 -0.97 -13.66 -7.73
N LYS A 97 -1.24 -14.96 -7.84
CA LYS A 97 -1.67 -15.72 -9.01
C LYS A 97 -3.12 -15.33 -9.29
N GLY A 98 -3.28 -14.15 -9.87
CA GLY A 98 -4.55 -13.68 -10.42
C GLY A 98 -5.12 -12.45 -9.71
N LYS A 99 -5.28 -11.38 -10.49
CA LYS A 99 -6.08 -10.17 -10.21
C LYS A 99 -5.46 -9.03 -9.40
N LEU A 100 -4.15 -9.00 -9.15
CA LEU A 100 -3.43 -7.73 -8.93
C LEU A 100 -2.71 -7.31 -10.20
N LYS A 101 -3.47 -7.21 -11.31
CA LYS A 101 -3.06 -6.30 -12.38
C LYS A 101 -3.23 -4.91 -11.77
N LEU A 102 -2.14 -4.29 -11.29
CA LEU A 102 -2.13 -2.83 -11.16
C LEU A 102 -2.65 -2.33 -12.51
N PRO A 103 -3.81 -1.62 -12.56
CA PRO A 103 -4.34 -1.18 -13.84
C PRO A 103 -3.21 -0.41 -14.53
N GLU A 104 -2.81 -0.81 -15.73
CA GLU A 104 -1.78 -0.09 -16.45
C GLU A 104 -2.23 1.38 -16.54
N GLY A 105 -1.52 2.27 -15.85
CA GLY A 105 -1.89 3.67 -15.72
C GLY A 105 -2.60 4.10 -14.43
N ALA A 106 -2.90 3.21 -13.46
CA ALA A 106 -3.40 3.60 -12.14
C ALA A 106 -2.39 4.50 -11.42
N VAL A 107 -1.11 4.11 -11.43
CA VAL A 107 -0.03 4.93 -10.90
C VAL A 107 0.00 6.29 -11.62
N ARG A 108 -0.04 6.30 -12.96
CA ARG A 108 -0.06 7.56 -13.75
C ARG A 108 -1.32 8.42 -13.49
N LYS A 109 -2.44 7.80 -13.14
CA LYS A 109 -3.71 8.47 -12.85
C LYS A 109 -3.77 9.04 -11.44
N TYR A 110 -3.29 8.30 -10.44
CA TYR A 110 -3.41 8.66 -9.03
C TYR A 110 -2.18 9.39 -8.48
N MET A 111 -0.97 9.13 -9.00
CA MET A 111 0.27 9.79 -8.56
C MET A 111 0.20 11.31 -8.65
N PRO A 112 -0.28 11.94 -9.76
CA PRO A 112 -0.38 13.39 -9.82
C PRO A 112 -1.38 13.95 -8.80
N ILE A 113 -2.47 13.23 -8.53
CA ILE A 113 -3.50 13.64 -7.57
C ILE A 113 -2.92 13.65 -6.16
N VAL A 114 -2.18 12.60 -5.79
CA VAL A 114 -1.50 12.52 -4.48
C VAL A 114 -0.47 13.65 -4.34
N LEU A 115 0.32 13.91 -5.38
CA LEU A 115 1.31 15.00 -5.38
C LEU A 115 0.66 16.39 -5.25
N ILE A 116 -0.47 16.63 -5.92
CA ILE A 116 -1.21 17.90 -5.82
C ILE A 116 -1.77 18.08 -4.40
N ILE A 117 -2.39 17.06 -3.83
CA ILE A 117 -2.90 17.10 -2.46
C ILE A 117 -1.76 17.39 -1.47
N TRP A 118 -0.59 16.77 -1.68
CA TRP A 118 0.59 17.02 -0.86
C TRP A 118 1.08 18.47 -0.96
N GLY A 119 1.20 19.00 -2.18
CA GLY A 119 1.57 20.40 -2.41
C GLY A 119 0.59 21.38 -1.78
N LEU A 120 -0.71 21.14 -1.89
CA LEU A 120 -1.74 21.98 -1.27
C LEU A 120 -1.68 21.94 0.26
N SER A 121 -1.43 20.76 0.84
CA SER A 121 -1.28 20.60 2.29
C SER A 121 -0.06 21.34 2.83
N MET A 122 1.06 21.35 2.08
CA MET A 122 2.25 22.13 2.43
C MET A 122 2.00 23.63 2.35
N ILE A 123 1.31 24.10 1.30
CA ILE A 123 0.92 25.50 1.16
C ILE A 123 -0.01 25.92 2.31
N TRP A 124 -0.98 25.09 2.68
CA TRP A 124 -1.86 25.36 3.82
C TRP A 124 -1.10 25.49 5.14
N SER A 125 -0.13 24.60 5.37
CA SER A 125 0.75 24.64 6.54
C SER A 125 1.57 25.94 6.61
N TYR A 126 1.88 26.54 5.46
CA TYR A 126 2.58 27.82 5.39
C TYR A 126 1.62 29.00 5.60
N ILE A 127 0.44 28.98 4.97
CA ILE A 127 -0.59 30.02 5.11
C ILE A 127 -1.08 30.10 6.56
N SER A 128 -1.41 28.97 7.18
CA SER A 128 -1.84 28.90 8.59
C SER A 128 -0.80 29.51 9.54
N ARG A 129 0.50 29.27 9.30
CA ARG A 129 1.59 29.90 10.07
C ARG A 129 1.66 31.41 9.89
N ILE A 130 1.39 31.93 8.70
CA ILE A 130 1.34 33.38 8.46
C ILE A 130 0.14 33.99 9.18
N VAL A 131 -1.03 33.36 9.05
CA VAL A 131 -2.27 33.79 9.71
C VAL A 131 -2.07 33.80 11.23
N PHE A 132 -1.37 32.80 11.78
CA PHE A 132 -1.01 32.73 13.19
C PHE A 132 -0.29 33.98 13.69
N ARG A 133 0.53 34.62 12.86
CA ARG A 133 1.31 35.79 13.24
C ARG A 133 0.51 37.10 13.24
N ILE A 134 -0.68 37.12 12.62
CA ILE A 134 -1.49 38.33 12.41
C ILE A 134 -2.64 38.42 13.42
N ILE A 135 -3.13 37.29 13.93
CA ILE A 135 -4.29 37.22 14.84
C ILE A 135 -3.82 37.24 16.31
N PRO A 136 -4.44 38.06 17.19
CA PRO A 136 -4.14 38.09 18.63
C PRO A 136 -4.44 36.74 19.33
N ASP A 137 -3.59 36.37 20.28
CA ASP A 137 -3.58 35.05 20.93
C ASP A 137 -4.92 34.66 21.60
N GLU A 138 -5.70 35.63 22.10
CA GLU A 138 -6.96 35.38 22.82
C GLU A 138 -8.09 34.82 21.93
N MET A 139 -8.04 35.02 20.62
CA MET A 139 -9.02 34.48 19.68
C MET A 139 -8.65 33.08 19.15
N TRP A 140 -7.47 32.55 19.51
CA TRP A 140 -6.88 31.42 18.81
C TRP A 140 -7.35 30.04 19.29
N ASP A 141 -7.61 29.86 20.58
CA ASP A 141 -7.77 28.52 21.16
C ASP A 141 -8.86 27.65 20.49
N ASN A 142 -9.95 28.26 20.03
CA ASN A 142 -11.02 27.54 19.32
C ASN A 142 -10.90 27.57 17.79
N LEU A 143 -10.22 28.59 17.25
CA LEU A 143 -10.12 28.80 15.80
C LEU A 143 -8.94 28.02 15.19
N TYR A 144 -7.92 27.71 16.01
CA TYR A 144 -6.68 27.08 15.58
C TYR A 144 -6.89 25.65 15.11
N SER A 145 -7.67 24.85 15.86
CA SER A 145 -8.00 23.47 15.47
C SER A 145 -8.79 23.44 14.17
N LEU A 146 -9.81 24.29 14.04
CA LEU A 146 -10.63 24.39 12.83
C LEU A 146 -9.83 24.73 11.57
N ILE A 147 -8.87 25.65 11.68
CA ILE A 147 -8.05 26.08 10.53
C ILE A 147 -6.98 25.03 10.21
N ASN A 148 -6.28 24.47 11.19
CA ASN A 148 -5.22 23.50 10.89
C ASN A 148 -5.74 22.15 10.41
N ASP A 149 -6.97 21.77 10.78
CA ASP A 149 -7.57 20.49 10.40
C ASP A 149 -8.20 20.54 9.00
N VAL A 150 -8.27 21.69 8.33
CA VAL A 150 -8.90 21.82 7.00
C VAL A 150 -8.32 20.82 5.96
N PRO A 151 -7.00 20.66 5.79
CA PRO A 151 -6.46 19.67 4.84
C PRO A 151 -6.84 18.24 5.24
N GLU A 152 -6.87 17.94 6.53
CA GLU A 152 -7.27 16.64 7.07
C GLU A 152 -8.74 16.33 6.77
N VAL A 153 -9.63 17.31 6.93
CA VAL A 153 -11.05 17.21 6.56
C VAL A 153 -11.21 16.99 5.05
N VAL A 154 -10.46 17.72 4.21
CA VAL A 154 -10.51 17.55 2.74
C VAL A 154 -10.08 16.14 2.34
N VAL A 155 -8.99 15.61 2.92
CA VAL A 155 -8.53 14.24 2.67
C VAL A 155 -9.56 13.21 3.15
N ALA A 156 -10.17 13.43 4.32
CA ALA A 156 -11.23 12.56 4.83
C ALA A 156 -12.45 12.51 3.88
N ILE A 157 -12.91 13.66 3.39
CA ILE A 157 -14.00 13.73 2.40
C ILE A 157 -13.64 12.97 1.12
N LEU A 158 -12.42 13.16 0.59
CA LEU A 158 -11.93 12.44 -0.58
C LEU A 158 -11.92 10.93 -0.36
N LEU A 159 -11.45 10.46 0.79
CA LEU A 159 -11.43 9.05 1.15
C LEU A 159 -12.84 8.46 1.24
N ILE A 160 -13.80 9.19 1.82
CA ILE A 160 -15.21 8.76 1.87
C ILE A 160 -15.78 8.63 0.46
N VAL A 161 -15.56 9.61 -0.42
CA VAL A 161 -16.04 9.57 -1.81
C VAL A 161 -15.43 8.39 -2.57
N ILE A 162 -14.13 8.13 -2.39
CA ILE A 162 -13.45 6.96 -2.98
C ILE A 162 -14.03 5.65 -2.44
N GLY A 163 -14.23 5.55 -1.11
CA GLY A 163 -14.83 4.39 -0.47
C GLY A 163 -16.22 4.08 -1.01
N ILE A 164 -17.09 5.09 -1.11
CA ILE A 164 -18.44 4.94 -1.70
C ILE A 164 -18.35 4.49 -3.16
N ARG A 165 -17.43 5.06 -3.94
CA ARG A 165 -17.25 4.69 -5.35
C ARG A 165 -16.78 3.24 -5.51
N LEU A 166 -15.88 2.76 -4.64
CA LEU A 166 -15.41 1.37 -4.64
C LEU A 166 -16.52 0.38 -4.29
N ILE A 167 -17.37 0.70 -3.30
CA ILE A 167 -18.53 -0.12 -2.93
C ILE A 167 -19.51 -0.24 -4.11
N ARG A 168 -19.80 0.88 -4.78
CA ARG A 168 -20.70 0.90 -5.96
C ARG A 168 -20.12 0.18 -7.17
N GLY A 169 -18.80 0.22 -7.37
CA GLY A 169 -18.11 -0.52 -8.43
C GLY A 169 -18.25 -2.02 -8.27
N LYS A 170 -17.96 -2.54 -7.07
CA LYS A 170 -18.13 -3.97 -6.74
C LYS A 170 -19.57 -4.45 -6.87
N LYS A 171 -20.55 -3.62 -6.49
CA LYS A 171 -21.97 -3.97 -6.64
C LYS A 171 -22.37 -4.19 -8.10
N LYS A 172 -21.84 -3.38 -9.03
CA LYS A 172 -22.10 -3.54 -10.47
C LYS A 172 -21.44 -4.77 -11.07
N GLU A 173 -20.23 -5.11 -10.63
CA GLU A 173 -19.54 -6.35 -11.06
C GLU A 173 -20.30 -7.60 -10.60
N LEU A 174 -20.77 -7.61 -9.35
CA LEU A 174 -21.56 -8.70 -8.79
C LEU A 174 -22.93 -8.83 -9.49
N GLU A 175 -23.62 -7.73 -9.77
CA GLU A 175 -24.92 -7.75 -10.48
C GLU A 175 -24.77 -8.20 -11.96
N ALA A 176 -23.67 -7.85 -12.63
CA ALA A 176 -23.37 -8.30 -13.99
C ALA A 176 -23.04 -9.80 -14.06
N GLU A 177 -22.26 -10.32 -13.11
CA GLU A 177 -21.94 -11.77 -13.03
C GLU A 177 -23.20 -12.61 -12.74
N THR A 178 -24.12 -12.08 -11.92
CA THR A 178 -25.40 -12.75 -11.61
C THR A 178 -26.40 -12.73 -12.78
N THR A 179 -26.26 -11.82 -13.75
CA THR A 179 -27.13 -11.76 -14.94
C THR A 179 -26.62 -12.61 -16.11
N GLU A 180 -25.32 -12.87 -16.21
CA GLU A 180 -24.75 -13.77 -17.22
C GLU A 180 -25.00 -15.26 -16.89
N ASP A 181 -24.97 -15.64 -15.60
CA ASP A 181 -25.20 -17.03 -15.15
C ASP A 181 -26.70 -17.44 -15.15
N VAL A 182 -27.60 -16.47 -15.39
CA VAL A 182 -29.05 -16.68 -15.52
C VAL A 182 -29.49 -16.35 -16.95
N THR A 183 -28.85 -16.98 -17.94
CA THR A 183 -29.50 -17.21 -19.24
C THR A 183 -30.21 -18.57 -19.18
N PRO A 184 -31.55 -18.62 -19.11
CA PRO A 184 -32.26 -19.89 -19.01
C PRO A 184 -32.08 -20.68 -20.31
N VAL A 185 -31.76 -21.96 -20.14
CA VAL A 185 -31.67 -23.05 -21.14
C VAL A 185 -33.03 -23.33 -21.85
N ASN A 186 -33.97 -22.39 -21.85
CA ASN A 186 -35.32 -22.55 -22.39
C ASN A 186 -35.48 -22.03 -23.83
N MET A 187 -34.50 -22.27 -24.71
CA MET A 187 -34.70 -22.12 -26.17
C MET A 187 -34.40 -23.39 -26.97
N ILE A 188 -34.22 -24.57 -26.33
CA ILE A 188 -33.98 -25.83 -27.04
C ILE A 188 -35.17 -26.82 -26.94
N THR A 189 -36.17 -26.58 -26.08
CA THR A 189 -37.25 -27.56 -25.82
C THR A 189 -38.64 -27.21 -26.36
N GLU A 190 -38.80 -26.21 -27.23
CA GLU A 190 -40.10 -25.90 -27.88
C GLU A 190 -40.12 -26.17 -29.40
N GLY A 191 -39.10 -26.82 -29.96
CA GLY A 191 -39.04 -27.18 -31.39
C GLY A 191 -39.26 -28.66 -31.71
N THR A 192 -39.75 -29.48 -30.78
CA THR A 192 -39.99 -30.91 -31.04
C THR A 192 -41.20 -31.41 -30.27
N LYS A 193 -42.37 -30.87 -30.63
CA LYS A 193 -43.69 -31.49 -30.48
C LYS A 193 -44.73 -30.51 -31.01
N GLU A 194 -44.96 -30.56 -32.31
CA GLU A 194 -46.27 -30.44 -32.93
C GLU A 194 -46.13 -30.88 -34.39
N GLU A 195 -46.80 -32.01 -34.67
CA GLU A 195 -47.30 -32.58 -35.93
C GLU A 195 -46.60 -32.32 -37.28
#